data_AF-A0A2T0KPS8-F1
#
_entry.id   AF-A0A2T0KPS8-F1
#
_cell.length_a   1.000
_cell.length_b   1.000
_cell.length_c   1.000
_cell.angle_alpha   90.00
_cell.angle_beta   90.00
_cell.angle_gamma   90.00
#
_symmetry.space_group_name_H-M   'P 1'
#
loop_
_entity.id
_entity.type
_entity.pdbx_description
1 polymer ?
#
loop_
_entity_poly.entity_id
_entity_poly.type
_entity_poly.pdbx_seq_one_letter_code
_entity_poly.pdbx_strand_id
1 'polypeptide(L)'
;MAPPTAQYRALLISALLGATLGGAAPASALSSDLYVDPGGLAARYVRNLQVSGRHAEASALRRIADQPAATWFTDARPGFADRARKLVGGARAAGRTAVVTLYFIPHRDCRQYSAGGARNARTYRNWISSMALALRGHRTLVILEPDAVAHAVQGCVGPRATTLRYALLAHAVDTLRAQPGVAVYLDAGHPGWISAERMAPALRRAGGTRARGFSLNVANFRTTSENLRYGTALSRLLSGRHFVVDTSRNGNGPARRSKGDRHWCNPPGRRLGAAPTLRTGHALVDAYLWVKRPGESDGTCGAGAPPAGQWYPAYARSLVGS
;
A
#
# COMPACT_ATOMS: atom_id res chain seq x y z
N MET A 1 89.71 -14.97 20.65
CA MET A 1 88.70 -14.54 21.65
C MET A 1 87.63 -13.76 20.90
N ALA A 2 86.37 -14.22 20.98
CA ALA A 2 85.19 -13.61 20.35
C ALA A 2 84.80 -12.27 21.04
N PRO A 3 83.89 -11.46 20.47
CA PRO A 3 82.44 -11.68 20.70
C PRO A 3 81.57 -11.33 19.45
N PRO A 4 80.22 -11.23 19.51
CA PRO A 4 79.33 -12.26 18.95
C PRO A 4 78.47 -11.79 17.77
N THR A 5 78.02 -12.77 16.98
CA THR A 5 77.06 -12.66 15.87
C THR A 5 75.64 -12.37 16.37
N ALA A 6 75.05 -11.27 15.89
CA ALA A 6 73.63 -10.98 16.05
C ALA A 6 72.80 -11.70 14.98
N GLN A 7 71.95 -12.64 15.43
CA GLN A 7 70.96 -13.32 14.59
C GLN A 7 69.76 -12.41 14.31
N TYR A 8 69.53 -12.06 13.04
CA TYR A 8 68.27 -11.48 12.59
C TYR A 8 67.22 -12.58 12.47
N ARG A 9 66.25 -12.61 13.39
CA ARG A 9 65.00 -13.37 13.23
C ARG A 9 64.01 -12.55 12.41
N ALA A 10 63.74 -13.01 11.18
CA ALA A 10 62.63 -12.52 10.38
C ALA A 10 61.29 -12.98 11.00
N LEU A 11 60.50 -12.03 11.51
CA LEU A 11 59.12 -12.25 11.91
C LEU A 11 58.23 -12.17 10.66
N LEU A 12 57.79 -13.33 10.17
CA LEU A 12 56.69 -13.45 9.22
C LEU A 12 55.38 -13.08 9.94
N ILE A 13 54.91 -11.85 9.75
CA ILE A 13 53.56 -11.45 10.14
C ILE A 13 52.60 -11.95 9.06
N SER A 14 51.98 -13.11 9.31
CA SER A 14 50.85 -13.58 8.51
C SER A 14 49.63 -12.69 8.78
N ALA A 15 49.38 -11.73 7.89
CA ALA A 15 48.16 -10.94 7.90
C ALA A 15 46.97 -11.81 7.47
N LEU A 16 46.19 -12.28 8.43
CA LEU A 16 44.85 -12.83 8.20
C LEU A 16 43.95 -11.68 7.73
N LEU A 17 43.70 -11.57 6.42
CA LEU A 17 42.59 -10.79 5.89
C LEU A 17 41.28 -11.44 6.33
N GLY A 18 40.75 -11.00 7.47
CA GLY A 18 39.37 -11.24 7.84
C GLY A 18 38.47 -10.50 6.84
N ALA A 19 37.89 -11.24 5.89
CA ALA A 19 36.79 -10.73 5.09
C ALA A 19 35.61 -10.46 6.02
N THR A 20 35.46 -9.23 6.47
CA THR A 20 34.21 -8.77 7.07
C THR A 20 33.14 -8.87 5.99
N LEU A 21 32.26 -9.88 6.08
CA LEU A 21 30.98 -9.90 5.39
C LEU A 21 30.18 -8.70 5.92
N GLY A 22 30.42 -7.53 5.33
CA GLY A 22 29.61 -6.34 5.55
C GLY A 22 28.22 -6.65 5.03
N GLY A 23 27.33 -7.05 5.94
CA GLY A 23 25.92 -7.20 5.63
C GLY A 23 25.42 -5.85 5.11
N ALA A 24 25.17 -5.77 3.80
CA ALA A 24 24.66 -4.55 3.17
C ALA A 24 23.44 -4.07 3.96
N ALA A 25 23.44 -2.79 4.34
CA ALA A 25 22.30 -2.19 4.99
C ALA A 25 21.03 -2.49 4.17
N PRO A 26 19.92 -2.85 4.81
CA PRO A 26 18.70 -3.22 4.10
C PRO A 26 18.28 -2.06 3.19
N ALA A 27 18.21 -2.32 1.88
CA ALA A 27 17.86 -1.32 0.89
C ALA A 27 16.48 -0.69 1.21
N SER A 28 16.40 0.63 1.14
CA SER A 28 15.17 1.38 1.41
C SER A 28 14.05 0.95 0.45
N ALA A 29 12.81 0.85 0.95
CA ALA A 29 11.65 0.55 0.10
C ALA A 29 11.47 1.57 -1.04
N LEU A 30 11.98 2.79 -0.87
CA LEU A 30 11.83 3.89 -1.83
C LEU A 30 13.00 3.99 -2.82
N SER A 31 13.90 3.02 -2.86
CA SER A 31 15.14 3.10 -3.67
C SER A 31 15.07 2.38 -5.02
N SER A 32 13.91 1.89 -5.44
CA SER A 32 13.74 1.18 -6.73
C SER A 32 12.33 1.35 -7.28
N ASP A 33 12.17 1.16 -8.59
CA ASP A 33 10.84 1.22 -9.21
C ASP A 33 9.88 0.17 -8.60
N LEU A 34 8.60 0.45 -8.75
CA LEU A 34 7.52 -0.35 -8.21
C LEU A 34 7.29 -1.61 -9.05
N TYR A 35 6.87 -2.68 -8.38
CA TYR A 35 6.63 -3.98 -8.99
C TYR A 35 5.25 -4.06 -9.66
N VAL A 36 5.22 -4.61 -10.87
CA VAL A 36 3.99 -5.02 -11.57
C VAL A 36 3.75 -6.50 -11.26
N ASP A 37 2.62 -6.84 -10.64
CA ASP A 37 2.27 -8.24 -10.39
C ASP A 37 1.70 -8.90 -11.66
N PRO A 38 2.42 -9.82 -12.32
CA PRO A 38 1.91 -10.48 -13.52
C PRO A 38 0.71 -11.39 -13.21
N GLY A 39 0.48 -11.74 -11.95
CA GLY A 39 -0.68 -12.51 -11.48
C GLY A 39 -1.94 -11.69 -11.23
N GLY A 40 -1.87 -10.36 -11.29
CA GLY A 40 -2.99 -9.46 -11.04
C GLY A 40 -4.17 -9.64 -12.01
N LEU A 41 -5.37 -9.23 -11.59
CA LEU A 41 -6.60 -9.42 -12.39
C LEU A 41 -6.52 -8.76 -13.77
N ALA A 42 -6.00 -7.52 -13.85
CA ALA A 42 -5.82 -6.82 -15.12
C ALA A 42 -4.86 -7.55 -16.06
N ALA A 43 -3.70 -8.01 -15.55
CA ALA A 43 -2.72 -8.75 -16.32
C ALA A 43 -3.26 -10.09 -16.82
N ARG A 44 -4.01 -10.83 -15.98
CA ARG A 44 -4.69 -12.06 -16.40
C ARG A 44 -5.76 -11.78 -17.46
N TYR A 45 -6.54 -10.72 -17.29
CA TYR A 45 -7.60 -10.35 -18.25
C TYR A 45 -7.03 -9.96 -19.61
N VAL A 46 -5.97 -9.14 -19.65
CA VAL A 46 -5.28 -8.77 -20.90
C VAL A 46 -4.71 -10.00 -21.61
N ARG A 47 -4.10 -10.94 -20.89
CA ARG A 47 -3.63 -12.20 -21.50
C ARG A 47 -4.77 -13.02 -22.10
N ASN A 48 -5.90 -13.13 -21.41
CA ASN A 48 -7.08 -13.83 -21.94
C ASN A 48 -7.60 -13.15 -23.21
N LEU A 49 -7.67 -11.81 -23.23
CA LEU A 49 -8.07 -11.07 -24.45
C LEU A 49 -7.12 -11.34 -25.62
N GLN A 50 -5.80 -11.42 -25.37
CA GLN A 50 -4.81 -11.73 -26.40
C GLN A 50 -5.01 -13.13 -26.98
N VAL A 51 -5.19 -14.13 -26.12
CA VAL A 51 -5.44 -15.52 -26.55
C VAL A 51 -6.76 -15.63 -27.33
N SER A 52 -7.77 -14.85 -26.98
CA SER A 52 -9.07 -14.82 -27.68
C SER A 52 -9.12 -13.90 -28.90
N GLY A 53 -7.99 -13.38 -29.40
CA GLY A 53 -7.93 -12.53 -30.59
C GLY A 53 -8.46 -11.09 -30.41
N ARG A 54 -8.82 -10.68 -29.19
CA ARG A 54 -9.34 -9.33 -28.87
C ARG A 54 -8.19 -8.33 -28.67
N HIS A 55 -7.31 -8.21 -29.65
CA HIS A 55 -6.05 -7.46 -29.55
C HIS A 55 -6.24 -5.96 -29.30
N ALA A 56 -7.23 -5.33 -29.92
CA ALA A 56 -7.49 -3.90 -29.74
C ALA A 56 -7.86 -3.56 -28.28
N GLU A 57 -8.73 -4.36 -27.67
CA GLU A 57 -9.12 -4.19 -26.27
C GLU A 57 -7.99 -4.56 -25.31
N ALA A 58 -7.22 -5.61 -25.62
CA ALA A 58 -6.03 -5.96 -24.88
C ALA A 58 -5.03 -4.78 -24.86
N SER A 59 -4.81 -4.14 -26.02
CA SER A 59 -3.95 -2.96 -26.15
C SER A 59 -4.47 -1.79 -25.31
N ALA A 60 -5.77 -1.48 -25.39
CA ALA A 60 -6.37 -0.40 -24.60
C ALA A 60 -6.22 -0.62 -23.07
N LEU A 61 -6.32 -1.87 -22.62
CA LEU A 61 -6.25 -2.24 -21.19
C LEU A 61 -4.83 -2.48 -20.67
N ARG A 62 -3.80 -2.53 -21.53
CA ARG A 62 -2.38 -2.49 -21.11
C ARG A 62 -2.03 -1.22 -20.33
N ARG A 63 -2.74 -0.11 -20.59
CA ARG A 63 -2.67 1.12 -19.77
C ARG A 63 -2.98 0.88 -18.29
N ILE A 64 -3.71 -0.20 -17.97
CA ILE A 64 -3.91 -0.67 -16.60
C ILE A 64 -2.94 -1.79 -16.25
N ALA A 65 -2.89 -2.84 -17.07
CA ALA A 65 -2.19 -4.08 -16.73
C ALA A 65 -0.67 -3.95 -16.61
N ASP A 66 -0.06 -3.01 -17.33
CA ASP A 66 1.39 -2.81 -17.35
C ASP A 66 1.85 -1.83 -16.26
N GLN A 67 0.94 -1.35 -15.39
CA GLN A 67 1.24 -0.41 -14.32
C GLN A 67 1.37 -1.11 -12.96
N PRO A 68 2.29 -0.66 -12.08
CA PRO A 68 2.37 -1.15 -10.72
C PRO A 68 1.07 -0.88 -9.94
N ALA A 69 0.56 -1.88 -9.22
CA ALA A 69 -0.62 -1.69 -8.37
C ALA A 69 -0.46 -2.46 -7.06
N ALA A 70 -1.11 -1.99 -6.01
CA ALA A 70 -1.05 -2.68 -4.73
C ALA A 70 -1.77 -4.03 -4.79
N THR A 71 -1.18 -5.06 -4.17
CA THR A 71 -1.85 -6.34 -3.94
C THR A 71 -2.54 -6.33 -2.57
N TRP A 72 -3.85 -6.60 -2.57
CA TRP A 72 -4.69 -6.50 -1.38
C TRP A 72 -4.77 -7.83 -0.64
N PHE A 73 -4.54 -7.79 0.67
CA PHE A 73 -4.73 -8.90 1.60
C PHE A 73 -5.89 -8.57 2.54
N THR A 74 -7.04 -9.18 2.24
CA THR A 74 -8.35 -8.82 2.81
C THR A 74 -8.95 -9.91 3.70
N ASP A 75 -8.28 -11.05 3.84
CA ASP A 75 -8.74 -12.22 4.57
C ASP A 75 -7.56 -13.03 5.16
N ALA A 76 -7.92 -14.03 5.97
CA ALA A 76 -7.01 -15.03 6.54
C ALA A 76 -7.25 -16.43 5.95
N ARG A 77 -7.71 -16.54 4.68
CA ARG A 77 -7.88 -17.84 4.02
C ARG A 77 -6.53 -18.57 3.96
N PRO A 78 -6.52 -19.92 4.05
CA PRO A 78 -5.29 -20.70 3.95
C PRO A 78 -4.36 -20.24 2.81
N GLY A 79 -3.07 -20.15 3.09
CA GLY A 79 -2.04 -19.69 2.15
C GLY A 79 -1.93 -18.17 1.97
N PHE A 80 -2.62 -17.33 2.74
CA PHE A 80 -2.49 -15.86 2.60
C PHE A 80 -1.04 -15.37 2.76
N ALA A 81 -0.30 -15.92 3.73
CA ALA A 81 1.10 -15.59 3.95
C ALA A 81 2.01 -16.10 2.82
N ASP A 82 1.71 -17.26 2.22
CA ASP A 82 2.45 -17.76 1.05
C ASP A 82 2.22 -16.90 -0.19
N ARG A 83 0.99 -16.41 -0.39
CA ARG A 83 0.71 -15.44 -1.46
C ARG A 83 1.50 -14.15 -1.26
N ALA A 84 1.63 -13.67 -0.01
CA ALA A 84 2.46 -12.53 0.32
C ALA A 84 3.95 -12.79 0.01
N ARG A 85 4.49 -13.93 0.46
CA ARG A 85 5.87 -14.35 0.15
C ARG A 85 6.13 -14.45 -1.35
N LYS A 86 5.21 -15.07 -2.11
CA LYS A 86 5.32 -15.19 -3.57
C LYS A 86 5.39 -13.82 -4.25
N LEU A 87 4.53 -12.88 -3.84
CA LEU A 87 4.51 -11.53 -4.36
C LEU A 87 5.85 -10.80 -4.12
N VAL A 88 6.31 -10.77 -2.87
CA VAL A 88 7.54 -10.04 -2.52
C VAL A 88 8.81 -10.75 -3.00
N GLY A 89 8.76 -12.07 -3.18
CA GLY A 89 9.79 -12.86 -3.85
C GLY A 89 9.90 -12.50 -5.34
N GLY A 90 8.77 -12.40 -6.04
CA GLY A 90 8.73 -11.93 -7.43
C GLY A 90 9.25 -10.49 -7.58
N ALA A 91 8.84 -9.59 -6.68
CA ALA A 91 9.35 -8.22 -6.66
C ALA A 91 10.87 -8.16 -6.44
N ARG A 92 11.39 -8.96 -5.49
CA ARG A 92 12.82 -9.09 -5.24
C ARG A 92 13.57 -9.61 -6.47
N ALA A 93 13.08 -10.66 -7.11
CA ALA A 93 13.68 -11.24 -8.32
C ALA A 93 13.74 -10.22 -9.48
N ALA A 94 12.73 -9.34 -9.57
CA ALA A 94 12.70 -8.25 -10.55
C ALA A 94 13.50 -7.00 -10.12
N GLY A 95 14.16 -7.01 -8.95
CA GLY A 95 14.87 -5.83 -8.44
C GLY A 95 13.94 -4.65 -8.12
N ARG A 96 12.65 -4.88 -7.87
CA ARG A 96 11.62 -3.86 -7.65
C ARG A 96 11.11 -3.82 -6.19
N THR A 97 10.32 -2.81 -5.87
CA THR A 97 9.58 -2.68 -4.60
C THR A 97 8.13 -3.13 -4.75
N ALA A 98 7.65 -4.02 -3.88
CA ALA A 98 6.24 -4.40 -3.85
C ALA A 98 5.38 -3.35 -3.13
N VAL A 99 4.12 -3.20 -3.55
CA VAL A 99 3.12 -2.44 -2.81
C VAL A 99 2.05 -3.42 -2.33
N VAL A 100 1.78 -3.43 -1.03
CA VAL A 100 0.76 -4.29 -0.43
C VAL A 100 -0.24 -3.47 0.35
N THR A 101 -1.51 -3.83 0.26
CA THR A 101 -2.57 -3.25 1.08
C THR A 101 -3.04 -4.28 2.09
N LEU A 102 -2.90 -3.96 3.37
CA LEU A 102 -3.39 -4.79 4.47
C LEU A 102 -4.75 -4.27 4.90
N TYR A 103 -5.80 -5.06 4.70
CA TYR A 103 -7.18 -4.60 4.90
C TYR A 103 -8.01 -5.65 5.63
N PHE A 104 -7.68 -5.92 6.90
CA PHE A 104 -8.28 -7.01 7.68
C PHE A 104 -8.67 -6.60 9.11
N ILE A 105 -8.79 -5.30 9.40
CA ILE A 105 -9.20 -4.80 10.73
C ILE A 105 -10.58 -5.32 11.15
N PRO A 106 -10.83 -5.65 12.44
CA PRO A 106 -12.17 -5.98 12.91
C PRO A 106 -13.21 -4.88 12.63
N HIS A 107 -14.44 -5.30 12.34
CA HIS A 107 -15.54 -4.41 11.95
C HIS A 107 -15.18 -3.56 10.72
N ARG A 108 -14.48 -4.16 9.75
CA ARG A 108 -14.08 -3.50 8.51
C ARG A 108 -15.30 -2.95 7.80
N ASP A 109 -15.15 -1.73 7.27
CA ASP A 109 -16.13 -1.07 6.41
C ASP A 109 -17.54 -0.91 7.02
N CYS A 110 -17.68 -1.08 8.34
CA CYS A 110 -18.92 -0.86 9.08
C CYS A 110 -20.20 -1.43 8.43
N ARG A 111 -20.12 -2.65 7.87
CA ARG A 111 -21.23 -3.34 7.18
C ARG A 111 -21.63 -2.75 5.81
N GLN A 112 -20.77 -1.94 5.17
CA GLN A 112 -20.92 -1.54 3.77
C GLN A 112 -20.42 -2.64 2.81
N TYR A 113 -20.19 -2.31 1.52
CA TYR A 113 -19.94 -3.30 0.45
C TYR A 113 -18.66 -4.13 0.62
N SER A 114 -17.67 -3.62 1.33
CA SER A 114 -16.40 -4.29 1.63
C SER A 114 -16.33 -4.79 3.08
N ALA A 115 -17.47 -5.00 3.74
CA ALA A 115 -17.54 -5.53 5.10
C ALA A 115 -16.73 -6.82 5.28
N GLY A 116 -16.19 -7.02 6.48
CA GLY A 116 -15.39 -8.20 6.83
C GLY A 116 -14.36 -7.91 7.91
N GLY A 117 -13.16 -8.46 7.72
CA GLY A 117 -12.04 -8.32 8.65
C GLY A 117 -11.93 -9.44 9.67
N ALA A 118 -10.95 -9.32 10.56
CA ALA A 118 -10.70 -10.29 11.60
C ALA A 118 -11.87 -10.37 12.59
N ARG A 119 -12.21 -11.59 12.99
CA ARG A 119 -13.29 -11.86 13.97
C ARG A 119 -13.06 -11.20 15.34
N ASN A 120 -11.80 -10.99 15.73
CA ASN A 120 -11.42 -10.38 17.00
C ASN A 120 -9.96 -9.88 16.97
N ALA A 121 -9.57 -9.18 18.04
CA ALA A 121 -8.24 -8.60 18.18
C ALA A 121 -7.10 -9.63 18.15
N ARG A 122 -7.29 -10.83 18.72
CA ARG A 122 -6.27 -11.90 18.70
C ARG A 122 -6.00 -12.37 17.27
N THR A 123 -7.06 -12.64 16.51
CA THR A 123 -6.96 -13.03 15.09
C THR A 123 -6.26 -11.95 14.27
N TYR A 124 -6.57 -10.67 14.51
CA TYR A 124 -5.93 -9.57 13.82
C TYR A 124 -4.41 -9.48 14.10
N ARG A 125 -4.01 -9.53 15.38
CA ARG A 125 -2.59 -9.49 15.78
C ARG A 125 -1.81 -10.65 15.18
N ASN A 126 -2.35 -11.86 15.24
CA ASN A 126 -1.70 -13.04 14.64
C ASN A 126 -1.52 -12.88 13.13
N TRP A 127 -2.56 -12.38 12.44
CA TRP A 127 -2.50 -12.12 11.00
C TRP A 127 -1.44 -11.07 10.65
N ILE A 128 -1.35 -9.97 11.41
CA ILE A 128 -0.30 -8.96 11.26
C ILE A 128 1.09 -9.56 11.45
N SER A 129 1.29 -10.39 12.48
CA SER A 129 2.58 -11.08 12.70
C SER A 129 2.94 -11.98 11.53
N SER A 130 1.99 -12.74 10.98
CA SER A 130 2.21 -13.57 9.79
C SER A 130 2.57 -12.74 8.55
N MET A 131 1.92 -11.60 8.35
CA MET A 131 2.25 -10.69 7.25
C MET A 131 3.64 -10.08 7.45
N ALA A 132 3.99 -9.60 8.66
CA ALA A 132 5.33 -9.08 8.94
C ALA A 132 6.42 -10.10 8.64
N LEU A 133 6.24 -11.36 9.05
CA LEU A 133 7.16 -12.45 8.72
C LEU A 133 7.26 -12.73 7.22
N ALA A 134 6.15 -12.64 6.48
CA ALA A 134 6.14 -12.82 5.04
C ALA A 134 6.85 -11.70 4.26
N LEU A 135 6.86 -10.47 4.80
CA LEU A 135 7.49 -9.30 4.19
C LEU A 135 8.97 -9.12 4.59
N ARG A 136 9.43 -9.81 5.64
CA ARG A 136 10.77 -9.67 6.21
C ARG A 136 11.88 -9.85 5.16
N GLY A 137 12.76 -8.86 5.04
CA GLY A 137 13.88 -8.90 4.10
C GLY A 137 13.53 -8.50 2.65
N HIS A 138 12.32 -7.98 2.43
CA HIS A 138 11.86 -7.49 1.13
C HIS A 138 11.48 -6.02 1.18
N ARG A 139 11.82 -5.29 0.12
CA ARG A 139 11.40 -3.90 -0.09
C ARG A 139 9.90 -3.84 -0.34
N THR A 140 9.17 -3.25 0.60
CA THR A 140 7.71 -3.21 0.56
C THR A 140 7.17 -1.87 1.04
N LEU A 141 6.26 -1.26 0.27
CA LEU A 141 5.38 -0.20 0.74
C LEU A 141 4.09 -0.84 1.24
N VAL A 142 3.75 -0.64 2.51
CA VAL A 142 2.53 -1.16 3.13
C VAL A 142 1.52 -0.03 3.28
N ILE A 143 0.37 -0.18 2.62
CA ILE A 143 -0.81 0.62 2.87
C ILE A 143 -1.64 -0.08 3.94
N LEU A 144 -1.73 0.51 5.13
CA LEU A 144 -2.31 -0.14 6.30
C LEU A 144 -3.73 0.36 6.56
N GLU A 145 -4.66 -0.60 6.48
CA GLU A 145 -6.07 -0.50 6.84
C GLU A 145 -6.78 0.75 6.29
N PRO A 146 -6.99 0.80 4.94
CA PRO A 146 -7.83 1.81 4.32
C PRO A 146 -9.11 2.10 5.11
N ASP A 147 -9.44 3.37 5.26
CA ASP A 147 -10.64 3.90 5.92
C ASP A 147 -10.76 3.65 7.43
N ALA A 148 -9.90 2.82 8.04
CA ALA A 148 -10.11 2.36 9.40
C ALA A 148 -10.11 3.49 10.44
N VAL A 149 -9.18 4.45 10.28
CA VAL A 149 -9.07 5.63 11.14
C VAL A 149 -10.20 6.62 10.84
N ALA A 150 -10.49 6.89 9.57
CA ALA A 150 -11.55 7.82 9.17
C ALA A 150 -12.93 7.36 9.68
N HIS A 151 -13.26 6.08 9.51
CA HIS A 151 -14.47 5.48 10.05
C HIS A 151 -14.56 5.60 11.58
N ALA A 152 -13.46 5.41 12.30
CA ALA A 152 -13.44 5.58 13.75
C ALA A 152 -13.71 7.04 14.15
N VAL A 153 -13.12 8.01 13.44
CA VAL A 153 -13.35 9.45 13.69
C VAL A 153 -14.79 9.86 13.37
N GLN A 154 -15.42 9.22 12.39
CA GLN A 154 -16.83 9.43 12.06
C GLN A 154 -17.81 8.82 13.07
N GLY A 155 -17.33 7.99 14.01
CA GLY A 155 -18.19 7.31 14.99
C GLY A 155 -18.83 6.02 14.45
N CYS A 156 -18.29 5.48 13.36
CA CYS A 156 -18.79 4.29 12.69
C CYS A 156 -18.71 3.02 13.56
N VAL A 157 -17.80 3.02 14.53
CA VAL A 157 -17.71 2.01 15.59
C VAL A 157 -17.82 2.71 16.95
N GLY A 158 -18.49 2.08 17.91
CA GLY A 158 -18.70 2.67 19.24
C GLY A 158 -17.38 2.97 19.99
N PRO A 159 -17.40 3.79 21.06
CA PRO A 159 -16.17 4.29 21.70
C PRO A 159 -15.18 3.21 22.12
N ARG A 160 -15.67 2.11 22.73
CA ARG A 160 -14.82 0.96 23.12
C ARG A 160 -14.13 0.32 21.91
N ALA A 161 -14.87 0.12 20.82
CA ALA A 161 -14.34 -0.44 19.59
C ALA A 161 -13.37 0.52 18.88
N THR A 162 -13.61 1.84 18.98
CA THR A 162 -12.69 2.87 18.50
C THR A 162 -11.34 2.81 19.23
N THR A 163 -11.34 2.74 20.56
CA THR A 163 -10.10 2.59 21.35
C THR A 163 -9.35 1.30 20.98
N LEU A 164 -10.06 0.18 20.88
CA LEU A 164 -9.47 -1.09 20.48
C LEU A 164 -8.89 -1.01 19.06
N ARG A 165 -9.60 -0.39 18.11
CA ARG A 165 -9.13 -0.21 16.74
C ARG A 165 -7.83 0.58 16.70
N TYR A 166 -7.74 1.72 17.40
CA TYR A 166 -6.50 2.48 17.45
C TYR A 166 -5.35 1.68 18.07
N ALA A 167 -5.60 0.90 19.12
CA ALA A 167 -4.57 0.02 19.71
C ALA A 167 -4.11 -1.09 18.74
N LEU A 168 -5.02 -1.66 17.95
CA LEU A 168 -4.69 -2.66 16.93
C LEU A 168 -3.86 -2.05 15.78
N LEU A 169 -4.22 -0.86 15.31
CA LEU A 169 -3.47 -0.15 14.27
C LEU A 169 -2.08 0.25 14.76
N ALA A 170 -1.97 0.74 15.99
CA ALA A 170 -0.70 1.06 16.62
C ALA A 170 0.21 -0.18 16.70
N HIS A 171 -0.33 -1.31 17.14
CA HIS A 171 0.38 -2.58 17.15
C HIS A 171 0.81 -3.01 15.73
N ALA A 172 -0.05 -2.86 14.73
CA ALA A 172 0.28 -3.20 13.35
C ALA A 172 1.43 -2.34 12.80
N VAL A 173 1.39 -1.03 13.03
CA VAL A 173 2.48 -0.12 12.67
C VAL A 173 3.79 -0.57 13.29
N ASP A 174 3.82 -0.84 14.61
CA ASP A 174 5.03 -1.22 15.32
C ASP A 174 5.58 -2.58 14.86
N THR A 175 4.73 -3.58 14.64
CA THR A 175 5.13 -4.91 14.17
C THR A 175 5.68 -4.89 12.74
N LEU A 176 5.07 -4.12 11.84
CA LEU A 176 5.46 -4.05 10.42
C LEU A 176 6.71 -3.21 10.21
N ARG A 177 6.82 -2.04 10.88
CA ARG A 177 7.99 -1.16 10.72
C ARG A 177 9.27 -1.74 11.30
N ALA A 178 9.16 -2.72 12.20
CA ALA A 178 10.30 -3.47 12.73
C ALA A 178 10.96 -4.37 11.66
N GLN A 179 10.29 -4.61 10.52
CA GLN A 179 10.85 -5.39 9.43
C GLN A 179 11.72 -4.51 8.52
N PRO A 180 13.01 -4.84 8.33
CA PRO A 180 13.87 -4.09 7.44
C PRO A 180 13.33 -4.08 6.00
N GLY A 181 13.39 -2.92 5.34
CA GLY A 181 12.86 -2.73 3.99
C GLY A 181 11.35 -2.50 3.90
N VAL A 182 10.62 -2.45 5.03
CA VAL A 182 9.17 -2.19 5.05
C VAL A 182 8.89 -0.73 5.45
N ALA A 183 8.21 0.00 4.57
CA ALA A 183 7.70 1.35 4.86
C ALA A 183 6.18 1.32 5.02
N VAL A 184 5.68 1.72 6.20
CA VAL A 184 4.25 1.66 6.55
C VAL A 184 3.60 3.03 6.41
N TYR A 185 2.48 3.08 5.69
CA TYR A 185 1.60 4.24 5.54
C TYR A 185 0.23 3.91 6.11
N LEU A 186 -0.07 4.44 7.30
CA LEU A 186 -1.39 4.28 7.93
C LEU A 186 -2.42 5.14 7.19
N ASP A 187 -3.52 4.55 6.73
CA ASP A 187 -4.50 5.29 5.94
C ASP A 187 -5.18 6.42 6.73
N ALA A 188 -5.36 7.54 6.03
CA ALA A 188 -5.90 8.79 6.56
C ALA A 188 -7.11 9.29 5.76
N GLY A 189 -7.78 8.42 5.02
CA GLY A 189 -8.94 8.76 4.20
C GLY A 189 -8.59 9.73 3.06
N HIS A 190 -9.40 10.79 2.90
CA HIS A 190 -9.22 11.73 1.78
C HIS A 190 -9.71 13.16 2.13
N PRO A 191 -9.34 14.19 1.33
CA PRO A 191 -9.61 15.61 1.60
C PRO A 191 -11.08 16.03 1.77
N GLY A 192 -12.00 15.14 1.42
CA GLY A 192 -13.44 15.41 1.40
C GLY A 192 -14.22 14.61 2.45
N TRP A 193 -13.54 14.12 3.49
CA TRP A 193 -14.15 13.26 4.51
C TRP A 193 -13.94 13.80 5.93
N ILE A 194 -12.72 13.71 6.46
CA ILE A 194 -12.35 14.17 7.80
C ILE A 194 -11.34 15.31 7.64
N SER A 195 -11.50 16.40 8.40
CA SER A 195 -10.52 17.50 8.36
C SER A 195 -9.17 17.06 8.93
N ALA A 196 -8.08 17.73 8.53
CA ALA A 196 -6.74 17.37 9.00
C ALA A 196 -6.61 17.49 10.52
N GLU A 197 -7.27 18.49 11.12
CA GLU A 197 -7.28 18.77 12.56
C GLU A 197 -7.97 17.65 13.36
N ARG A 198 -9.00 17.02 12.78
CA ARG A 198 -9.68 15.88 13.39
C ARG A 198 -8.95 14.57 13.14
N MET A 199 -8.32 14.42 11.97
CA MET A 199 -7.58 13.22 11.59
C MET A 199 -6.26 13.07 12.37
N ALA A 200 -5.50 14.15 12.54
CA ALA A 200 -4.20 14.13 13.21
C ALA A 200 -4.20 13.51 14.63
N PRO A 201 -5.08 13.90 15.58
CA PRO A 201 -5.11 13.28 16.90
C PRO A 201 -5.52 11.80 16.84
N ALA A 202 -6.35 11.40 15.88
CA ALA A 202 -6.71 10.00 15.68
C ALA A 202 -5.52 9.17 15.19
N LEU A 203 -4.78 9.67 14.20
CA LEU A 203 -3.55 9.05 13.71
C LEU A 203 -2.48 8.96 14.81
N ARG A 204 -2.31 9.99 15.65
CA ARG A 204 -1.40 9.92 16.80
C ARG A 204 -1.73 8.75 17.73
N ARG A 205 -3.00 8.56 18.09
CA ARG A 205 -3.45 7.43 18.92
C ARG A 205 -3.28 6.08 18.21
N ALA A 206 -3.46 6.05 16.89
CA ALA A 206 -3.35 4.85 16.06
C ALA A 206 -1.90 4.51 15.64
N GLY A 207 -0.88 5.24 16.14
CA GLY A 207 0.53 4.99 15.84
C GLY A 207 1.08 5.67 14.59
N GLY A 208 0.35 6.58 13.95
CA GLY A 208 0.76 7.27 12.73
C GLY A 208 2.04 8.09 12.85
N THR A 209 2.43 8.56 14.05
CA THR A 209 3.72 9.24 14.27
C THR A 209 4.91 8.28 14.33
N ARG A 210 4.68 6.98 14.44
CA ARG A 210 5.72 5.94 14.39
C ARG A 210 5.83 5.28 13.01
N ALA A 211 4.83 5.46 12.16
CA ALA A 211 4.84 5.02 10.78
C ALA A 211 5.80 5.88 9.92
N ARG A 212 6.09 5.45 8.69
CA ARG A 212 6.79 6.30 7.70
C ARG A 212 5.93 7.51 7.37
N GLY A 213 4.63 7.30 7.29
CA GLY A 213 3.68 8.23 6.74
C GLY A 213 2.24 7.81 6.89
N PHE A 214 1.41 8.47 6.11
CA PHE A 214 0.02 8.11 5.91
C PHE A 214 -0.30 7.97 4.42
N SER A 215 -1.37 7.25 4.11
CA SER A 215 -1.89 7.14 2.74
C SER A 215 -3.16 7.95 2.60
N LEU A 216 -3.39 8.48 1.40
CA LEU A 216 -4.55 9.28 1.06
C LEU A 216 -5.23 8.76 -0.19
N ASN A 217 -6.53 9.05 -0.28
CA ASN A 217 -7.35 8.88 -1.47
C ASN A 217 -7.57 7.41 -1.88
N VAL A 218 -7.23 6.44 -1.02
CA VAL A 218 -7.33 5.02 -1.35
C VAL A 218 -8.75 4.71 -1.83
N ALA A 219 -8.84 4.14 -3.04
CA ALA A 219 -10.11 3.84 -3.72
C ALA A 219 -11.04 5.04 -3.95
N ASN A 220 -10.57 6.28 -3.83
CA ASN A 220 -11.37 7.48 -4.06
C ASN A 220 -10.92 8.22 -5.34
N PHE A 221 -11.47 9.41 -5.55
CA PHE A 221 -11.39 10.14 -6.81
C PHE A 221 -10.97 11.60 -6.61
N ARG A 222 -10.63 12.02 -5.38
CA ARG A 222 -10.19 13.41 -5.13
C ARG A 222 -8.94 13.71 -5.95
N THR A 223 -8.88 14.91 -6.52
CA THR A 223 -7.79 15.31 -7.41
C THR A 223 -6.46 15.23 -6.67
N THR A 224 -5.36 15.04 -7.40
CA THR A 224 -4.03 15.06 -6.80
C THR A 224 -3.78 16.38 -6.08
N SER A 225 -4.20 17.51 -6.65
CA SER A 225 -4.04 18.84 -6.03
C SER A 225 -4.73 18.96 -4.66
N GLU A 226 -5.94 18.44 -4.51
CA GLU A 226 -6.66 18.44 -3.23
C GLU A 226 -5.93 17.57 -2.19
N ASN A 227 -5.43 16.41 -2.62
CA ASN A 227 -4.66 15.52 -1.75
C ASN A 227 -3.32 16.12 -1.32
N LEU A 228 -2.63 16.86 -2.21
CA LEU A 228 -1.39 17.55 -1.85
C LEU A 228 -1.62 18.63 -0.79
N ARG A 229 -2.70 19.44 -0.93
CA ARG A 229 -3.04 20.46 0.07
C ARG A 229 -3.41 19.84 1.42
N TYR A 230 -4.31 18.86 1.42
CA TYR A 230 -4.73 18.15 2.63
C TYR A 230 -3.56 17.42 3.30
N GLY A 231 -2.79 16.66 2.54
CA GLY A 231 -1.65 15.90 3.02
C GLY A 231 -0.56 16.80 3.59
N THR A 232 -0.28 17.95 2.98
CA THR A 232 0.69 18.91 3.52
C THR A 232 0.22 19.49 4.85
N ALA A 233 -1.07 19.83 4.99
CA ALA A 233 -1.62 20.29 6.26
C ALA A 233 -1.56 19.21 7.35
N LEU A 234 -1.97 17.98 7.01
CA LEU A 234 -1.93 16.84 7.93
C LEU A 234 -0.49 16.46 8.33
N SER A 235 0.45 16.52 7.39
CA SER A 235 1.88 16.27 7.63
C SER A 235 2.46 17.23 8.67
N ARG A 236 2.15 18.53 8.59
CA ARG A 236 2.55 19.52 9.61
C ARG A 236 2.04 19.13 11.01
N LEU A 237 0.79 18.68 11.11
CA LEU A 237 0.19 18.23 12.38
C LEU A 237 0.77 16.90 12.90
N LEU A 238 1.56 16.19 12.10
CA LEU A 238 2.18 14.89 12.40
C LEU A 238 3.72 14.95 12.38
N SER A 239 4.28 16.14 12.62
CA SER A 239 5.73 16.39 12.68
C SER A 239 6.44 16.08 11.36
N GLY A 240 5.88 16.55 10.24
CA GLY A 240 6.51 16.44 8.92
C GLY A 240 6.44 15.04 8.31
N ARG A 241 5.52 14.19 8.76
CA ARG A 241 5.41 12.82 8.27
C ARG A 241 5.08 12.80 6.77
N HIS A 242 5.74 11.92 6.03
CA HIS A 242 5.54 11.80 4.58
C HIS A 242 4.17 11.18 4.27
N PHE A 243 3.76 11.22 3.02
CA PHE A 243 2.54 10.55 2.59
C PHE A 243 2.60 10.04 1.16
N VAL A 244 1.67 9.13 0.84
CA VAL A 244 1.44 8.64 -0.51
C VAL A 244 0.00 8.94 -0.92
N VAL A 245 -0.23 9.10 -2.22
CA VAL A 245 -1.56 9.40 -2.77
C VAL A 245 -1.97 8.31 -3.74
N ASP A 246 -3.14 7.73 -3.53
CA ASP A 246 -3.78 6.88 -4.54
C ASP A 246 -4.28 7.75 -5.70
N THR A 247 -3.69 7.52 -6.87
CA THR A 247 -3.99 8.22 -8.14
C THR A 247 -4.63 7.30 -9.16
N SER A 248 -5.02 6.08 -8.75
CA SER A 248 -5.58 5.04 -9.63
C SER A 248 -6.72 5.52 -10.52
N ARG A 249 -7.61 6.38 -10.00
CA ARG A 249 -8.85 6.77 -10.71
C ARG A 249 -9.19 8.25 -10.62
N ASN A 250 -8.25 9.10 -10.23
CA ASN A 250 -8.53 10.51 -9.94
C ASN A 250 -8.27 11.49 -11.10
N GLY A 251 -8.01 11.00 -12.32
CA GLY A 251 -7.62 11.82 -13.47
C GLY A 251 -8.70 12.79 -13.96
N ASN A 252 -9.96 12.55 -13.60
CA ASN A 252 -11.08 13.48 -13.86
C ASN A 252 -11.76 13.97 -12.57
N GLY A 253 -11.03 13.95 -11.45
CA GLY A 253 -11.53 14.33 -10.13
C GLY A 253 -12.70 13.47 -9.62
N PRO A 254 -13.41 13.91 -8.57
CA PRO A 254 -14.60 13.23 -8.07
C PRO A 254 -15.84 13.52 -8.94
N ALA A 255 -16.81 12.62 -8.91
CA ALA A 255 -18.07 12.83 -9.63
C ALA A 255 -18.82 14.07 -9.11
N ARG A 256 -19.36 14.89 -10.03
CA ARG A 256 -19.95 16.20 -9.67
C ARG A 256 -21.26 16.13 -8.89
N ARG A 257 -21.96 14.98 -8.90
CA ARG A 257 -23.13 14.67 -8.04
C ARG A 257 -23.67 13.30 -8.40
N SER A 258 -24.00 12.50 -7.40
CA SER A 258 -24.90 11.37 -7.53
C SER A 258 -25.54 11.12 -6.16
N LYS A 259 -26.84 10.81 -6.15
CA LYS A 259 -27.57 10.50 -4.91
C LYS A 259 -26.97 9.23 -4.28
N GLY A 260 -26.82 9.20 -2.96
CA GLY A 260 -26.34 8.02 -2.22
C GLY A 260 -24.83 7.74 -2.37
N ASP A 261 -24.47 6.46 -2.31
CA ASP A 261 -23.12 5.89 -2.44
C ASP A 261 -22.49 6.05 -3.84
N ARG A 262 -23.30 6.33 -4.85
CA ARG A 262 -22.89 6.41 -6.27
C ARG A 262 -21.85 7.50 -6.60
N HIS A 263 -21.43 8.30 -5.64
CA HIS A 263 -20.36 9.31 -5.84
C HIS A 263 -18.97 8.72 -5.62
N TRP A 264 -18.89 7.57 -4.93
CA TRP A 264 -17.66 6.80 -4.73
C TRP A 264 -17.78 5.34 -5.20
N CYS A 265 -19.00 4.79 -5.28
CA CYS A 265 -19.25 3.41 -5.70
C CYS A 265 -19.41 3.34 -7.23
N ASN A 266 -18.36 2.92 -7.96
CA ASN A 266 -18.31 2.81 -9.43
C ASN A 266 -18.82 4.05 -10.20
N PRO A 267 -18.44 5.29 -9.85
CA PRO A 267 -18.98 6.48 -10.50
C PRO A 267 -18.56 6.56 -11.98
N PRO A 268 -19.46 6.98 -12.89
CA PRO A 268 -19.13 7.15 -14.29
C PRO A 268 -18.24 8.37 -14.56
N GLY A 269 -17.62 8.39 -15.73
CA GLY A 269 -16.83 9.52 -16.23
C GLY A 269 -15.53 9.77 -15.45
N ARG A 270 -15.07 8.82 -14.63
CA ARG A 270 -13.74 8.87 -14.01
C ARG A 270 -12.69 8.45 -15.03
N ARG A 271 -11.43 8.78 -14.76
CA ARG A 271 -10.29 8.45 -15.62
C ARG A 271 -9.13 7.99 -14.76
N LEU A 272 -8.23 7.19 -15.33
CA LEU A 272 -6.92 6.94 -14.72
C LEU A 272 -6.24 8.27 -14.38
N GLY A 273 -5.67 8.36 -13.19
CA GLY A 273 -4.83 9.50 -12.81
C GLY A 273 -3.38 9.30 -13.26
N ALA A 274 -2.46 9.99 -12.57
CA ALA A 274 -1.04 9.81 -12.81
C ALA A 274 -0.62 8.35 -12.64
N ALA A 275 0.27 7.87 -13.49
CA ALA A 275 0.86 6.53 -13.33
C ALA A 275 1.66 6.46 -12.01
N PRO A 276 1.77 5.27 -11.39
CA PRO A 276 2.54 5.08 -10.17
C PRO A 276 3.99 5.56 -10.33
N THR A 277 4.47 6.36 -9.39
CA THR A 277 5.83 6.92 -9.43
C THR A 277 6.31 7.27 -8.02
N LEU A 278 7.62 7.06 -7.78
CA LEU A 278 8.33 7.56 -6.60
C LEU A 278 8.90 8.98 -6.83
N ARG A 279 8.85 9.49 -8.07
CA ARG A 279 9.34 10.81 -8.46
C ARG A 279 8.17 11.77 -8.57
N THR A 280 7.73 12.27 -7.42
CA THR A 280 6.53 13.13 -7.31
C THR A 280 6.84 14.61 -7.49
N GLY A 281 8.11 15.01 -7.33
CA GLY A 281 8.53 16.41 -7.31
C GLY A 281 8.11 17.17 -6.05
N HIS A 282 7.52 16.50 -5.05
CA HIS A 282 7.03 17.13 -3.83
C HIS A 282 7.72 16.55 -2.60
N ALA A 283 8.34 17.42 -1.77
CA ALA A 283 9.23 17.01 -0.67
C ALA A 283 8.60 16.05 0.35
N LEU A 284 7.29 16.17 0.60
CA LEU A 284 6.55 15.33 1.56
C LEU A 284 5.84 14.13 0.93
N VAL A 285 5.80 14.01 -0.40
CA VAL A 285 5.03 12.95 -1.07
C VAL A 285 6.00 11.89 -1.57
N ASP A 286 6.02 10.76 -0.88
CA ASP A 286 6.93 9.66 -1.23
C ASP A 286 6.54 8.96 -2.54
N ALA A 287 5.24 8.91 -2.86
CA ALA A 287 4.77 8.28 -4.09
C ALA A 287 3.36 8.72 -4.51
N TYR A 288 3.13 8.72 -5.82
CA TYR A 288 1.82 8.45 -6.38
C TYR A 288 1.72 6.95 -6.62
N LEU A 289 0.66 6.33 -6.11
CA LEU A 289 0.45 4.89 -6.19
C LEU A 289 -0.90 4.61 -6.84
N TRP A 290 -1.06 3.44 -7.43
CA TRP A 290 -2.37 2.86 -7.67
C TRP A 290 -2.63 1.86 -6.55
N VAL A 291 -3.25 2.36 -5.47
CA VAL A 291 -3.58 1.51 -4.32
C VAL A 291 -4.82 0.71 -4.66
N LYS A 292 -5.93 1.36 -5.01
CA LYS A 292 -7.03 0.68 -5.70
C LYS A 292 -6.54 0.21 -7.06
N ARG A 293 -6.91 -1.01 -7.42
CA ARG A 293 -6.61 -1.61 -8.72
C ARG A 293 -7.66 -1.14 -9.75
N PRO A 294 -7.31 -0.31 -10.75
CA PRO A 294 -8.27 0.14 -11.76
C PRO A 294 -8.93 -1.04 -12.48
N GLY A 295 -10.24 -0.96 -12.69
CA GLY A 295 -11.03 -2.05 -13.26
C GLY A 295 -11.65 -3.01 -12.26
N GLU A 296 -11.31 -2.93 -10.96
CA GLU A 296 -12.04 -3.67 -9.92
C GLU A 296 -13.25 -2.88 -9.41
N SER A 297 -14.39 -3.56 -9.28
CA SER A 297 -15.62 -2.97 -8.75
C SER A 297 -15.45 -2.47 -7.32
N ASP A 298 -16.14 -1.38 -6.97
CA ASP A 298 -16.27 -0.88 -5.60
C ASP A 298 -17.37 -1.61 -4.79
N GLY A 299 -18.26 -2.34 -5.47
CA GLY A 299 -19.42 -2.98 -4.87
C GLY A 299 -20.55 -3.13 -5.89
N THR A 300 -21.68 -3.67 -5.45
CA THR A 300 -22.85 -3.83 -6.34
C THR A 300 -23.52 -2.50 -6.72
N CYS A 301 -23.31 -1.43 -5.92
CA CYS A 301 -23.61 -0.01 -6.23
C CYS A 301 -24.97 0.30 -6.88
N GLY A 302 -26.01 -0.48 -6.58
CA GLY A 302 -27.28 -0.48 -7.34
C GLY A 302 -27.17 -1.38 -8.58
N ALA A 303 -27.97 -2.44 -8.60
CA ALA A 303 -27.90 -3.62 -9.47
C ALA A 303 -27.20 -3.43 -10.85
N GLY A 304 -26.15 -4.23 -11.08
CA GLY A 304 -25.46 -4.33 -12.38
C GLY A 304 -23.93 -4.39 -12.30
N ALA A 305 -23.34 -3.95 -11.18
CA ALA A 305 -21.90 -4.04 -10.95
C ALA A 305 -21.52 -5.35 -10.21
N PRO A 306 -20.33 -5.93 -10.48
CA PRO A 306 -19.81 -7.06 -9.71
C PRO A 306 -19.60 -6.72 -8.22
N PRO A 307 -19.54 -7.72 -7.33
CA PRO A 307 -19.10 -7.53 -5.95
C PRO A 307 -17.75 -6.81 -5.83
N ALA A 308 -17.52 -6.16 -4.69
CA ALA A 308 -16.31 -5.38 -4.43
C ALA A 308 -15.03 -6.23 -4.66
N GLY A 309 -14.06 -5.65 -5.37
CA GLY A 309 -12.78 -6.30 -5.69
C GLY A 309 -12.82 -7.28 -6.87
N GLN A 310 -13.98 -7.55 -7.47
CA GLN A 310 -14.05 -8.34 -8.69
C GLN A 310 -13.74 -7.51 -9.94
N TRP A 311 -13.16 -8.15 -10.95
CA TRP A 311 -12.87 -7.51 -12.23
C TRP A 311 -14.16 -7.10 -12.93
N TYR A 312 -14.20 -5.83 -13.37
CA TYR A 312 -15.34 -5.23 -14.04
C TYR A 312 -14.90 -4.62 -15.39
N PRO A 313 -14.98 -5.38 -16.50
CA PRO A 313 -14.45 -4.96 -17.80
C PRO A 313 -15.01 -3.62 -18.30
N ALA A 314 -16.32 -3.39 -18.17
CA ALA A 314 -16.94 -2.14 -18.58
C ALA A 314 -16.36 -0.94 -17.81
N TYR A 315 -16.09 -1.13 -16.52
CA TYR A 315 -15.50 -0.07 -15.72
C TYR A 315 -14.03 0.17 -16.07
N ALA A 316 -13.24 -0.89 -16.27
CA ALA A 316 -11.86 -0.78 -16.73
C ALA A 316 -11.75 0.02 -18.05
N ARG A 317 -12.64 -0.26 -19.01
CA ARG A 317 -12.73 0.47 -20.29
C ARG A 317 -13.05 1.95 -20.12
N SER A 318 -14.05 2.26 -19.28
CA SER A 318 -14.42 3.65 -19.03
C SER A 318 -13.28 4.47 -18.40
N LEU A 319 -12.45 3.86 -17.54
CA LEU A 319 -11.30 4.52 -16.94
C LEU A 319 -10.19 4.85 -17.95
N VAL A 320 -9.98 3.99 -18.96
CA VAL A 320 -8.97 4.21 -20.02
C VAL A 320 -9.48 5.05 -21.20
N GLY A 321 -10.76 5.43 -21.21
CA GLY A 321 -11.35 6.22 -22.28
C GLY A 321 -11.60 5.46 -23.56
N SER A 322 -12.04 4.21 -23.43
CA SER A 322 -12.42 3.33 -24.53
C SER A 322 -13.81 2.75 -24.31
#